data_AF-A0A6G0WUI0-F1
#
_entry.id   AF-A0A6G0WUI0-F1
#
_cell.length_a   1.000
_cell.length_b   1.000
_cell.length_c   1.000
_cell.angle_alpha   90.00
_cell.angle_beta   90.00
_cell.angle_gamma   90.00
#
_symmetry.space_group_name_H-M   'P 1'
#
loop_
_entity.id
_entity.type
_entity.pdbx_description
1 polymer ?
#
loop_
_entity_poly.entity_id
_entity_poly.type
_entity_poly.pdbx_seq_one_letter_code
_entity_poly.pdbx_strand_id
1 'polypeptide(L)'
;MSEPDELFTLKNQFWVGNYRNAIQEATVLSHVSEATKLDRDIYVYRAQLGLRNYAAVLSAIPDGTSSISLNAIKLYATYLNGGDAEITLLTLREWLGSNSSENPHLLLVAGLIFMQEHKYTDALSAFLKGKTLEHTMYAVLIYLKMDRVDVAEKTVADMKRIDEDATCTQLALSWTLVAKGGSSCDEATLHFQELGDRFGTSPLLLNGSAAAFMGLLNFAEADRLLTEAVAKDPSFEDTYINLIAVAQHLKKDQATIQQYLAQLQLIAPANPWLEAYSRLNSGFDRLAATYAI
;
A
#
# COMPACT_ATOMS: atom_id res chain seq x y z
N MET A 1 -24.04 -19.13 10.52
CA MET A 1 -23.82 -18.47 9.23
C MET A 1 -23.64 -17.00 9.54
N SER A 2 -22.45 -16.46 9.36
CA SER A 2 -22.22 -15.01 9.45
C SER A 2 -23.10 -14.33 8.42
N GLU A 3 -23.74 -13.22 8.81
CA GLU A 3 -24.51 -12.40 7.86
C GLU A 3 -23.61 -11.95 6.70
N PRO A 4 -24.15 -11.80 5.47
CA PRO A 4 -23.39 -11.31 4.34
C PRO A 4 -22.83 -9.92 4.67
N ASP A 5 -21.52 -9.72 4.48
CA ASP A 5 -20.91 -8.40 4.66
C ASP A 5 -21.44 -7.45 3.58
N GLU A 6 -22.32 -6.52 3.97
CA GLU A 6 -22.92 -5.52 3.07
C GLU A 6 -21.86 -4.64 2.38
N LEU A 7 -20.66 -4.51 2.96
CA LEU A 7 -19.55 -3.73 2.43
C LEU A 7 -18.55 -4.55 1.63
N PHE A 8 -18.83 -5.85 1.39
CA PHE A 8 -17.88 -6.78 0.77
C PHE A 8 -17.27 -6.23 -0.53
N THR A 9 -18.11 -5.85 -1.50
CA THR A 9 -17.63 -5.35 -2.81
C THR A 9 -16.76 -4.11 -2.65
N LEU A 10 -17.21 -3.15 -1.82
CA LEU A 10 -16.50 -1.90 -1.55
C LEU A 10 -15.12 -2.15 -0.93
N LYS A 11 -15.04 -3.02 0.09
CA LYS A 11 -13.77 -3.36 0.77
C LYS A 11 -12.79 -4.04 -0.19
N ASN A 12 -13.28 -4.98 -1.01
CA ASN A 12 -12.44 -5.66 -1.99
C ASN A 12 -11.90 -4.70 -3.05
N GLN A 13 -12.74 -3.83 -3.61
CA GLN A 13 -12.30 -2.79 -4.55
C GLN A 13 -11.25 -1.86 -3.92
N PHE A 14 -11.41 -1.52 -2.64
CA PHE A 14 -10.42 -0.73 -1.91
C PHE A 14 -9.07 -1.47 -1.76
N TRP A 15 -9.07 -2.73 -1.30
CA TRP A 15 -7.82 -3.47 -1.06
C TRP A 15 -7.03 -3.75 -2.33
N VAL A 16 -7.70 -3.98 -3.46
CA VAL A 16 -7.00 -4.13 -4.75
C VAL A 16 -6.55 -2.80 -5.36
N GLY A 17 -6.80 -1.66 -4.71
CA GLY A 17 -6.38 -0.34 -5.18
C GLY A 17 -7.28 0.32 -6.21
N ASN A 18 -8.48 -0.22 -6.47
CA ASN A 18 -9.49 0.37 -7.36
C ASN A 18 -10.31 1.44 -6.61
N TYR A 19 -9.64 2.47 -6.09
CA TYR A 19 -10.25 3.47 -5.19
C TYR A 19 -11.45 4.19 -5.79
N ARG A 20 -11.44 4.50 -7.10
CA ARG A 20 -12.57 5.15 -7.78
C ARG A 20 -13.82 4.25 -7.78
N ASN A 21 -13.64 2.95 -8.03
CA ASN A 21 -14.73 1.98 -8.00
C ASN A 21 -15.24 1.79 -6.56
N ALA A 22 -14.35 1.73 -5.57
CA ALA A 22 -14.74 1.64 -4.16
C ALA A 22 -15.62 2.83 -3.73
N ILE A 23 -15.30 4.05 -4.19
CA ILE A 23 -16.12 5.25 -3.94
C ILE A 23 -17.47 5.14 -4.66
N GLN A 24 -17.50 4.66 -5.91
CA GLN A 24 -18.74 4.47 -6.66
C GLN A 24 -19.67 3.47 -5.96
N GLU A 25 -19.16 2.31 -5.53
CA GLU A 25 -19.91 1.30 -4.78
C GLU A 25 -20.52 1.88 -3.50
N ALA A 26 -19.79 2.74 -2.80
CA ALA A 26 -20.28 3.40 -1.59
C ALA A 26 -21.54 4.26 -1.83
N THR A 27 -21.68 4.87 -3.01
CA THR A 27 -22.85 5.71 -3.33
C THR A 27 -24.15 4.91 -3.43
N VAL A 28 -24.04 3.62 -3.78
CA VAL A 28 -25.18 2.71 -3.91
C VAL A 28 -25.64 2.17 -2.54
N LEU A 29 -24.74 2.14 -1.56
CA LEU A 29 -24.96 1.62 -0.21
C LEU A 29 -25.62 2.66 0.72
N SER A 30 -26.76 3.22 0.32
CA SER A 30 -27.45 4.30 1.06
C SER A 30 -28.34 3.81 2.21
N HIS A 31 -28.82 2.56 2.17
CA HIS A 31 -29.80 1.98 3.10
C HIS A 31 -29.19 1.01 4.13
N VAL A 32 -27.95 1.26 4.56
CA VAL A 32 -27.25 0.41 5.56
C VAL A 32 -27.44 0.93 6.99
N SER A 33 -27.15 0.09 8.00
CA SER A 33 -27.23 0.49 9.42
C SER A 33 -26.29 1.67 9.75
N GLU A 34 -26.53 2.42 10.83
CA GLU A 34 -25.65 3.54 11.22
C GLU A 34 -24.19 3.11 11.46
N ALA A 35 -23.95 1.93 12.03
CA ALA A 35 -22.61 1.39 12.20
C ALA A 35 -21.96 1.07 10.83
N THR A 36 -22.71 0.45 9.93
CA THR A 36 -22.28 0.16 8.56
C THR A 36 -22.04 1.43 7.75
N LYS A 37 -22.81 2.51 7.98
CA LYS A 37 -22.61 3.82 7.35
C LYS A 37 -21.26 4.42 7.75
N LEU A 38 -20.92 4.37 9.04
CA LEU A 38 -19.63 4.85 9.52
C LEU A 38 -18.48 4.09 8.86
N ASP A 39 -18.54 2.76 8.81
CA ASP A 39 -17.51 1.94 8.16
C ASP A 39 -17.40 2.23 6.66
N ARG A 40 -18.54 2.33 5.95
CA ARG A 40 -18.58 2.74 4.54
C ARG A 40 -17.87 4.07 4.33
N ASP A 41 -18.19 5.08 5.14
CA ASP A 41 -17.62 6.42 5.01
C ASP A 41 -16.11 6.42 5.30
N ILE A 42 -15.65 5.64 6.28
CA ILE A 42 -14.22 5.45 6.55
C ILE A 42 -13.50 4.90 5.34
N TYR A 43 -14.02 3.86 4.68
CA TYR A 43 -13.42 3.33 3.45
C TYR A 43 -13.46 4.34 2.30
N VAL A 44 -14.51 5.15 2.17
CA VAL A 44 -14.56 6.24 1.18
C VAL A 44 -13.46 7.26 1.45
N TYR A 45 -13.29 7.71 2.69
CA TYR A 45 -12.21 8.63 3.03
C TYR A 45 -10.83 8.03 2.78
N ARG A 46 -10.61 6.75 3.16
CA ARG A 46 -9.36 6.05 2.85
C ARG A 46 -9.11 5.93 1.36
N ALA A 47 -10.13 5.66 0.54
CA ALA A 47 -10.03 5.63 -0.91
C ALA A 47 -9.66 7.03 -1.47
N GLN A 48 -10.22 8.11 -0.91
CA GLN A 48 -9.84 9.48 -1.28
C GLN A 48 -8.38 9.79 -0.91
N LEU A 49 -7.90 9.29 0.25
CA LEU A 49 -6.47 9.39 0.61
C LEU A 49 -5.59 8.63 -0.39
N GLY A 50 -6.00 7.43 -0.81
CA GLY A 50 -5.32 6.66 -1.86
C GLY A 50 -5.24 7.38 -3.20
N LEU A 51 -6.22 8.23 -3.52
CA LEU A 51 -6.26 9.09 -4.71
C LEU A 51 -5.56 10.44 -4.52
N ARG A 52 -4.87 10.67 -3.39
CA ARG A 52 -4.21 11.93 -3.02
C ARG A 52 -5.15 13.13 -2.88
N ASN A 53 -6.45 12.89 -2.68
CA ASN A 53 -7.46 13.94 -2.48
C ASN A 53 -7.56 14.37 -1.01
N TYR A 54 -6.43 14.72 -0.39
CA TYR A 54 -6.34 14.99 1.06
C TYR A 54 -7.24 16.16 1.50
N ALA A 55 -7.30 17.24 0.71
CA ALA A 55 -8.12 18.41 0.99
C ALA A 55 -9.63 18.10 1.06
N ALA A 56 -10.10 17.12 0.28
CA ALA A 56 -11.49 16.70 0.32
C ALA A 56 -11.81 15.97 1.63
N VAL A 57 -10.89 15.14 2.14
CA VAL A 57 -11.06 14.43 3.42
C VAL A 57 -11.01 15.42 4.58
N LEU A 58 -10.05 16.36 4.56
CA LEU A 58 -9.89 17.36 5.62
C LEU A 58 -11.11 18.29 5.74
N SER A 59 -11.74 18.64 4.61
CA SER A 59 -12.95 19.47 4.62
C SER A 59 -14.23 18.70 4.95
N ALA A 60 -14.29 17.41 4.61
CA ALA A 60 -15.46 16.57 4.88
C ALA A 60 -15.58 16.14 6.35
N ILE A 61 -14.47 15.99 7.09
CA ILE A 61 -14.48 15.58 8.49
C ILE A 61 -14.43 16.83 9.39
N PRO A 62 -15.50 17.15 10.16
CA PRO A 62 -15.51 18.32 11.05
C PRO A 62 -14.49 18.22 12.18
N ASP A 63 -13.98 19.36 12.63
CA ASP A 63 -13.18 19.43 13.85
C ASP A 63 -14.02 19.11 15.09
N GLY A 64 -13.46 18.34 16.02
CA GLY A 64 -14.14 17.99 17.28
C GLY A 64 -15.21 16.91 17.15
N THR A 65 -15.19 16.10 16.08
CA THR A 65 -16.05 14.91 16.00
C THR A 65 -15.77 13.96 17.17
N SER A 66 -16.81 13.36 17.74
CA SER A 66 -16.68 12.41 18.86
C SER A 66 -16.17 11.04 18.41
N SER A 67 -16.21 10.75 17.12
CA SER A 67 -15.74 9.48 16.57
C SER A 67 -14.21 9.48 16.45
N ILE A 68 -13.56 8.67 17.30
CA ILE A 68 -12.12 8.46 17.23
C ILE A 68 -11.67 7.92 15.88
N SER A 69 -12.51 7.11 15.22
CA SER A 69 -12.20 6.55 13.90
C SER A 69 -12.11 7.64 12.83
N LEU A 70 -13.04 8.61 12.84
CA LEU A 70 -12.98 9.77 11.93
C LEU A 70 -11.82 10.71 12.27
N ASN A 71 -11.56 10.93 13.56
CA ASN A 71 -10.39 11.71 13.99
C ASN A 71 -9.07 11.08 13.54
N ALA A 72 -8.96 9.75 13.61
CA ALA A 72 -7.79 9.02 13.11
C ALA A 72 -7.60 9.21 11.60
N ILE A 73 -8.67 9.08 10.80
CA ILE A 73 -8.60 9.31 9.36
C ILE A 73 -8.23 10.76 9.04
N LYS A 74 -8.78 11.73 9.76
CA LYS A 74 -8.43 13.15 9.58
C LYS A 74 -6.97 13.41 9.95
N LEU A 75 -6.47 12.83 11.05
CA LEU A 75 -5.07 12.92 11.43
C LEU A 75 -4.15 12.33 10.34
N TYR A 76 -4.54 11.19 9.76
CA TYR A 76 -3.79 10.59 8.66
C TYR A 76 -3.80 11.47 7.41
N ALA A 77 -4.93 12.09 7.08
CA ALA A 77 -5.03 13.05 5.99
C ALA A 77 -4.12 14.26 6.22
N THR A 78 -4.05 14.79 7.45
CA THR A 78 -3.16 15.88 7.83
C THR A 78 -1.70 15.49 7.65
N TYR A 79 -1.32 14.31 8.12
CA TYR A 79 0.04 13.78 7.97
C TYR A 79 0.44 13.66 6.50
N LEU A 80 -0.39 13.02 5.66
CA LEU A 80 -0.12 12.86 4.23
C LEU A 80 -0.09 14.19 3.45
N ASN A 81 -0.78 15.22 3.94
CA ASN A 81 -0.78 16.56 3.36
C ASN A 81 0.42 17.44 3.82
N GLY A 82 1.47 16.82 4.36
CA GLY A 82 2.69 17.52 4.82
C GLY A 82 2.59 18.04 6.26
N GLY A 83 1.73 17.44 7.08
CA GLY A 83 1.66 17.73 8.51
C GLY A 83 2.92 17.29 9.25
N ASP A 84 3.15 17.89 10.42
CA ASP A 84 4.29 17.56 11.27
C ASP A 84 4.20 16.12 11.80
N ALA A 85 5.21 15.32 11.45
CA ALA A 85 5.31 13.92 11.84
C ALA A 85 5.43 13.76 13.36
N GLU A 86 6.21 14.60 14.04
CA GLU A 86 6.42 14.50 15.50
C GLU A 86 5.13 14.77 16.26
N ILE A 87 4.39 15.82 15.85
CA ILE A 87 3.08 16.14 16.43
C ILE A 87 2.11 14.98 16.20
N THR A 88 2.05 14.46 14.98
CA THR A 88 1.19 13.33 14.61
C THR A 88 1.46 12.11 15.50
N LEU A 89 2.73 11.77 15.68
CA LEU A 89 3.16 10.64 16.50
C LEU A 89 2.84 10.83 17.99
N LEU A 90 2.94 12.06 18.49
CA LEU A 90 2.58 12.39 19.87
C LEU A 90 1.07 12.21 20.09
N THR A 91 0.25 12.74 19.20
CA THR A 91 -1.21 12.57 19.24
C THR A 91 -1.63 11.09 19.19
N LEU A 92 -1.01 10.29 18.32
CA LEU A 92 -1.28 8.85 18.26
C LEU A 92 -0.95 8.13 19.57
N ARG A 93 0.19 8.45 20.19
CA ARG A 93 0.60 7.85 21.47
C ARG A 93 -0.37 8.18 22.59
N GLU A 94 -0.87 9.42 22.62
CA GLU A 94 -1.90 9.83 23.58
C GLU A 94 -3.20 9.04 23.37
N TRP A 95 -3.69 8.95 22.14
CA TRP A 95 -4.93 8.23 21.83
C TRP A 95 -4.81 6.72 22.11
N LEU A 96 -3.66 6.11 21.81
CA LEU A 96 -3.37 4.71 22.11
C LEU A 96 -3.17 4.44 23.61
N GLY A 97 -2.88 5.47 24.42
CA GLY A 97 -2.84 5.38 25.89
C GLY A 97 -4.20 5.62 26.56
N SER A 98 -5.23 6.00 25.80
CA SER A 98 -6.57 6.32 26.29
C SER A 98 -7.54 5.13 26.20
N ASN A 99 -8.78 5.35 26.63
CA ASN A 99 -9.87 4.36 26.52
C ASN A 99 -10.22 3.96 25.06
N SER A 100 -9.68 4.66 24.06
CA SER A 100 -9.92 4.37 22.64
C SER A 100 -8.92 3.37 22.02
N SER A 101 -8.01 2.83 22.82
CA SER A 101 -6.88 2.00 22.36
C SER A 101 -7.24 0.68 21.67
N GLU A 102 -8.50 0.24 21.79
CA GLU A 102 -9.02 -0.97 21.13
C GLU A 102 -9.75 -0.67 19.81
N ASN A 103 -9.92 0.59 19.42
CA ASN A 103 -10.64 0.93 18.20
C ASN A 103 -9.86 0.43 16.95
N PRO A 104 -10.45 -0.43 16.11
CA PRO A 104 -9.74 -1.03 14.97
C PRO A 104 -9.24 0.01 13.96
N HIS A 105 -10.03 1.04 13.66
CA HIS A 105 -9.63 2.07 12.68
C HIS A 105 -8.50 2.94 13.21
N LEU A 106 -8.50 3.26 14.51
CA LEU A 106 -7.37 3.94 15.15
C LEU A 106 -6.10 3.10 15.07
N LEU A 107 -6.18 1.81 15.42
CA LEU A 107 -5.03 0.89 15.37
C LEU A 107 -4.48 0.75 13.96
N LEU A 108 -5.35 0.66 12.95
CA LEU A 108 -4.97 0.60 11.55
C LEU A 108 -4.22 1.87 11.12
N VAL A 109 -4.79 3.05 11.37
CA VAL A 109 -4.16 4.34 11.03
C VAL A 109 -2.84 4.52 11.76
N ALA A 110 -2.80 4.21 13.06
CA ALA A 110 -1.58 4.31 13.85
C ALA A 110 -0.48 3.42 13.27
N GLY A 111 -0.81 2.17 12.93
CA GLY A 111 0.13 1.25 12.30
C GLY A 111 0.63 1.74 10.94
N LEU A 112 -0.23 2.33 10.10
CA LEU A 112 0.17 2.90 8.81
C LEU A 112 1.14 4.07 8.96
N ILE A 113 0.88 4.99 9.88
CA ILE A 113 1.76 6.14 10.16
C ILE A 113 3.09 5.66 10.76
N PHE A 114 3.06 4.76 11.76
CA PHE A 114 4.28 4.18 12.31
C PHE A 114 5.11 3.43 11.26
N MET A 115 4.45 2.76 10.31
CA MET A 115 5.13 2.09 9.20
C MET A 115 5.80 3.08 8.25
N GLN A 116 5.17 4.21 7.94
CA GLN A 116 5.75 5.28 7.11
C GLN A 116 6.95 5.96 7.80
N GLU A 117 6.90 6.09 9.14
CA GLU A 117 8.00 6.61 9.97
C GLU A 117 9.08 5.56 10.31
N HIS A 118 9.05 4.39 9.65
CA HIS A 118 9.98 3.26 9.90
C HIS A 118 10.02 2.73 11.34
N LYS A 119 8.97 3.00 12.14
CA LYS A 119 8.80 2.50 13.53
C LYS A 119 8.09 1.14 13.53
N TYR A 120 8.74 0.13 12.94
CA TYR A 120 8.13 -1.18 12.69
C TYR A 120 7.63 -1.90 13.94
N THR A 121 8.32 -1.78 15.08
CA THR A 121 7.89 -2.39 16.35
C THR A 121 6.56 -1.81 16.86
N ASP A 122 6.42 -0.48 16.81
CA ASP A 122 5.19 0.20 17.21
C ASP A 122 4.04 -0.12 16.25
N ALA A 123 4.35 -0.16 14.94
CA ALA A 123 3.39 -0.53 13.91
C ALA A 123 2.87 -1.97 14.06
N LEU A 124 3.76 -2.94 14.31
CA LEU A 124 3.38 -4.33 14.59
C LEU A 124 2.51 -4.44 15.84
N SER A 125 2.86 -3.72 16.90
CA SER A 125 2.07 -3.69 18.13
C SER A 125 0.63 -3.21 17.87
N ALA A 126 0.46 -2.19 17.04
CA ALA A 126 -0.86 -1.69 16.64
C ALA A 126 -1.63 -2.71 15.80
N PHE A 127 -1.01 -3.27 14.75
CA PHE A 127 -1.67 -4.23 13.87
C PHE A 127 -2.05 -5.54 14.57
N LEU A 128 -1.19 -6.10 15.41
CA LEU A 128 -1.50 -7.33 16.15
C LEU A 128 -2.66 -7.15 17.15
N LYS A 129 -2.86 -5.94 17.67
CA LYS A 129 -4.02 -5.62 18.53
C LYS A 129 -5.34 -5.54 17.76
N GLY A 130 -5.32 -5.13 16.49
CA GLY A 130 -6.53 -4.88 15.69
C GLY A 130 -7.29 -6.14 15.28
N LYS A 131 -6.64 -7.31 15.23
CA LYS A 131 -7.25 -8.65 15.05
C LYS A 131 -8.16 -8.84 13.82
N THR A 132 -8.15 -7.95 12.83
CA THR A 132 -8.82 -8.19 11.54
C THR A 132 -7.84 -8.70 10.49
N LEU A 133 -8.32 -9.38 9.45
CA LEU A 133 -7.49 -9.84 8.34
C LEU A 133 -6.73 -8.69 7.66
N GLU A 134 -7.31 -7.50 7.60
CA GLU A 134 -6.63 -6.31 7.09
C GLU A 134 -5.42 -5.91 7.97
N HIS A 135 -5.56 -5.95 9.29
CA HIS A 135 -4.41 -5.68 10.17
C HIS A 135 -3.32 -6.75 10.02
N THR A 136 -3.71 -8.02 9.94
CA THR A 136 -2.76 -9.12 9.75
C THR A 136 -2.05 -9.02 8.40
N MET A 137 -2.74 -8.60 7.33
CA MET A 137 -2.14 -8.32 6.02
C MET A 137 -1.04 -7.24 6.12
N TYR A 138 -1.28 -6.15 6.85
CA TYR A 138 -0.23 -5.14 7.07
C TYR A 138 0.90 -5.62 8.00
N ALA A 139 0.61 -6.49 8.98
CA ALA A 139 1.65 -7.13 9.78
C ALA A 139 2.58 -8.01 8.92
N VAL A 140 2.03 -8.78 7.97
CA VAL A 140 2.81 -9.52 6.96
C VAL A 140 3.70 -8.57 6.17
N LEU A 141 3.17 -7.44 5.70
CA LEU A 141 3.95 -6.45 4.96
C LEU A 141 5.12 -5.90 5.79
N ILE A 142 4.95 -5.66 7.10
CA ILE A 142 6.06 -5.28 7.96
C ILE A 142 7.11 -6.40 8.06
N TYR A 143 6.70 -7.64 8.27
CA TYR A 143 7.66 -8.75 8.33
C TYR A 143 8.47 -8.87 7.05
N LEU A 144 7.85 -8.66 5.89
CA LEU A 144 8.56 -8.60 4.60
C LEU A 144 9.54 -7.41 4.54
N LYS A 145 9.15 -6.22 5.01
CA LYS A 145 10.04 -5.05 5.11
C LYS A 145 11.22 -5.25 6.09
N MET A 146 11.09 -6.19 7.03
CA MET A 146 12.15 -6.58 7.96
C MET A 146 12.99 -7.77 7.46
N ASP A 147 12.82 -8.18 6.20
CA ASP A 147 13.46 -9.36 5.60
C ASP A 147 13.17 -10.67 6.36
N ARG A 148 12.03 -10.76 7.05
CA ARG A 148 11.57 -11.92 7.83
C ARG A 148 10.49 -12.70 7.10
N VAL A 149 10.85 -13.21 5.92
CA VAL A 149 9.96 -14.02 5.07
C VAL A 149 9.43 -15.25 5.82
N ASP A 150 10.25 -15.85 6.69
CA ASP A 150 9.88 -17.00 7.52
C ASP A 150 8.69 -16.72 8.46
N VAL A 151 8.58 -15.50 8.99
CA VAL A 151 7.47 -15.07 9.85
C VAL A 151 6.26 -14.68 9.02
N ALA A 152 6.49 -14.02 7.88
CA ALA A 152 5.43 -13.69 6.93
C ALA A 152 4.69 -14.95 6.46
N GLU A 153 5.40 -16.02 6.07
CA GLU A 153 4.80 -17.29 5.66
C GLU A 153 3.95 -17.93 6.75
N LYS A 154 4.42 -17.95 7.99
CA LYS A 154 3.66 -18.48 9.14
C LYS A 154 2.38 -17.67 9.35
N THR A 155 2.49 -16.36 9.27
CA THR A 155 1.36 -15.45 9.45
C THR A 155 0.33 -15.62 8.33
N VAL A 156 0.77 -15.77 7.08
CA VAL A 156 -0.12 -16.07 5.94
C VAL A 156 -0.80 -17.43 6.12
N ALA A 157 -0.09 -18.45 6.61
CA ALA A 157 -0.69 -19.75 6.91
C ALA A 157 -1.80 -19.63 7.98
N ASP A 158 -1.63 -18.77 8.98
CA ASP A 158 -2.66 -18.47 9.96
C ASP A 158 -3.84 -17.70 9.34
N MET A 159 -3.58 -16.75 8.43
CA MET A 159 -4.65 -16.08 7.67
C MET A 159 -5.47 -17.05 6.82
N LYS A 160 -4.82 -18.00 6.14
CA LYS A 160 -5.50 -19.04 5.34
C LYS A 160 -6.41 -19.94 6.18
N ARG A 161 -6.06 -20.21 7.44
CA ARG A 161 -6.92 -20.96 8.37
C ARG A 161 -8.19 -20.21 8.76
N ILE A 162 -8.15 -18.87 8.72
CA ILE A 162 -9.30 -18.02 9.03
C ILE A 162 -10.18 -17.90 7.78
N ASP A 163 -9.59 -17.45 6.67
CA ASP A 163 -10.26 -17.30 5.38
C ASP A 163 -9.20 -17.29 4.27
N GLU A 164 -9.13 -18.39 3.51
CA GLU A 164 -8.21 -18.52 2.38
C GLU A 164 -8.63 -17.64 1.20
N ASP A 165 -9.93 -17.47 0.95
CA ASP A 165 -10.46 -16.75 -0.22
C ASP A 165 -10.53 -15.23 -0.03
N ALA A 166 -10.32 -14.76 1.20
CA ALA A 166 -10.27 -13.34 1.52
C ALA A 166 -9.18 -12.61 0.72
N THR A 167 -9.53 -11.49 0.11
CA THR A 167 -8.60 -10.65 -0.68
C THR A 167 -7.38 -10.21 0.13
N CYS A 168 -7.53 -9.92 1.43
CA CYS A 168 -6.40 -9.61 2.30
C CYS A 168 -5.41 -10.79 2.43
N THR A 169 -5.92 -12.02 2.54
CA THR A 169 -5.10 -13.24 2.61
C THR A 169 -4.39 -13.47 1.28
N GLN A 170 -5.11 -13.34 0.17
CA GLN A 170 -4.55 -13.52 -1.17
C GLN A 170 -3.48 -12.47 -1.52
N LEU A 171 -3.67 -11.20 -1.13
CA LEU A 171 -2.65 -10.16 -1.28
C LEU A 171 -1.42 -10.44 -0.42
N ALA A 172 -1.60 -10.78 0.85
CA ALA A 172 -0.50 -11.11 1.76
C ALA A 172 0.31 -12.33 1.28
N LEU A 173 -0.39 -13.36 0.77
CA LEU A 173 0.22 -14.52 0.12
C LEU A 173 1.04 -14.11 -1.10
N SER A 174 0.45 -13.33 -2.01
CA SER A 174 1.09 -12.87 -3.24
C SER A 174 2.38 -12.12 -2.96
N TRP A 175 2.38 -11.17 -2.02
CA TRP A 175 3.59 -10.43 -1.63
C TRP A 175 4.66 -11.35 -1.02
N THR A 176 4.24 -12.31 -0.19
CA THR A 176 5.16 -13.27 0.43
C THR A 176 5.80 -14.17 -0.63
N LEU A 177 5.03 -14.63 -1.62
CA LEU A 177 5.54 -15.44 -2.73
C LEU A 177 6.52 -14.65 -3.61
N VAL A 178 6.23 -13.37 -3.91
CA VAL A 178 7.16 -12.49 -4.62
C VAL A 178 8.47 -12.33 -3.83
N ALA A 179 8.38 -12.10 -2.52
CA ALA A 179 9.56 -11.94 -1.67
C ALA A 179 10.43 -13.21 -1.58
N LYS A 180 9.82 -14.40 -1.67
CA LYS A 180 10.57 -15.67 -1.75
C LYS A 180 11.36 -15.83 -3.05
N GLY A 181 10.86 -15.25 -4.14
CA GLY A 181 11.48 -15.35 -5.45
C GLY A 181 11.44 -16.77 -6.07
N GLY A 182 12.13 -16.91 -7.19
CA GLY A 182 12.24 -18.19 -7.92
C GLY A 182 10.89 -18.69 -8.42
N SER A 183 10.66 -20.00 -8.36
CA SER A 183 9.40 -20.61 -8.82
C SER A 183 8.17 -20.20 -8.00
N SER A 184 8.35 -19.60 -6.82
CA SER A 184 7.22 -19.05 -6.04
C SER A 184 6.56 -17.88 -6.77
N CYS A 185 7.31 -17.18 -7.63
CA CYS A 185 6.77 -16.08 -8.42
C CYS A 185 5.76 -16.54 -9.47
N ASP A 186 5.86 -17.77 -9.99
CA ASP A 186 4.85 -18.32 -10.91
C ASP A 186 3.49 -18.36 -10.23
N GLU A 187 3.42 -18.87 -9.00
CA GLU A 187 2.20 -18.88 -8.20
C GLU A 187 1.72 -17.45 -7.91
N ALA A 188 2.62 -16.52 -7.58
CA ALA A 188 2.25 -15.12 -7.34
C ALA A 188 1.59 -14.45 -8.56
N THR A 189 2.07 -14.74 -9.79
CA THR A 189 1.46 -14.18 -11.01
C THR A 189 0.01 -14.61 -11.18
N LEU A 190 -0.30 -15.87 -10.89
CA LEU A 190 -1.66 -16.40 -10.95
C LEU A 190 -2.56 -15.71 -9.93
N HIS A 191 -2.11 -15.55 -8.69
CA HIS A 191 -2.88 -14.87 -7.65
C HIS A 191 -3.21 -13.40 -8.02
N PHE A 192 -2.23 -12.65 -8.55
CA PHE A 192 -2.49 -11.28 -9.00
C PHE A 192 -3.46 -11.22 -10.18
N GLN A 193 -3.36 -12.19 -11.11
CA GLN A 193 -4.27 -12.27 -12.24
C GLN A 193 -5.70 -12.59 -11.77
N GLU A 194 -5.88 -13.56 -10.88
CA GLU A 194 -7.18 -13.91 -10.32
C GLU A 194 -7.84 -12.73 -9.59
N LEU A 195 -7.07 -11.97 -8.80
CA LEU A 195 -7.56 -10.74 -8.16
C LEU A 195 -7.98 -9.69 -9.20
N GLY A 196 -7.20 -9.55 -10.28
CA GLY A 196 -7.50 -8.65 -11.39
C GLY A 196 -8.76 -9.05 -12.16
N ASP A 197 -8.96 -10.34 -12.41
CA ASP A 197 -10.13 -10.87 -13.12
C ASP A 197 -11.41 -10.72 -12.26
N ARG A 198 -11.30 -10.89 -10.94
CA ARG A 198 -12.44 -10.78 -10.00
C ARG A 198 -12.88 -9.34 -9.74
N PHE A 199 -11.92 -8.42 -9.55
CA PHE A 199 -12.21 -7.07 -9.05
C PHE A 199 -11.83 -5.95 -10.03
N GLY A 200 -11.21 -6.29 -11.15
CA GLY A 200 -10.70 -5.35 -12.15
C GLY A 200 -9.22 -5.02 -11.91
N THR A 201 -8.49 -4.80 -13.00
CA THR A 201 -7.06 -4.49 -12.95
C THR A 201 -6.79 -3.06 -12.46
N SER A 202 -5.89 -2.94 -11.48
CA SER A 202 -5.42 -1.69 -10.89
C SER A 202 -3.91 -1.51 -11.11
N PRO A 203 -3.37 -0.28 -10.99
CA PRO A 203 -1.92 -0.08 -10.99
C PRO A 203 -1.20 -0.91 -9.92
N LEU A 204 -1.82 -1.13 -8.75
CA LEU A 204 -1.27 -1.95 -7.68
C LEU A 204 -1.11 -3.41 -8.09
N LEU A 205 -2.17 -4.01 -8.66
CA LEU A 205 -2.13 -5.41 -9.09
C LEU A 205 -1.18 -5.62 -10.28
N LEU A 206 -1.17 -4.68 -11.23
CA LEU A 206 -0.26 -4.72 -12.38
C LEU A 206 1.20 -4.62 -11.94
N ASN A 207 1.53 -3.75 -10.99
CA ASN A 207 2.88 -3.66 -10.43
C ASN A 207 3.26 -4.91 -9.63
N GLY A 208 2.33 -5.48 -8.86
CA GLY A 208 2.56 -6.75 -8.15
C GLY A 208 2.85 -7.90 -9.11
N SER A 209 2.06 -8.02 -10.18
CA SER A 209 2.27 -9.02 -11.24
C SER A 209 3.59 -8.78 -11.99
N ALA A 210 3.90 -7.54 -12.33
CA ALA A 210 5.18 -7.18 -12.93
C ALA A 210 6.36 -7.56 -12.01
N ALA A 211 6.26 -7.33 -10.69
CA ALA A 211 7.28 -7.75 -9.73
C ALA A 211 7.46 -9.26 -9.68
N ALA A 212 6.38 -10.04 -9.76
CA ALA A 212 6.46 -11.48 -9.88
C ALA A 212 7.16 -11.90 -11.19
N PHE A 213 6.81 -11.32 -12.35
CA PHE A 213 7.49 -11.60 -13.61
C PHE A 213 8.96 -11.19 -13.63
N MET A 214 9.33 -10.09 -12.97
CA MET A 214 10.73 -9.72 -12.74
C MET A 214 11.47 -10.80 -11.93
N GLY A 215 10.83 -11.37 -10.90
CA GLY A 215 11.36 -12.50 -10.14
C GLY A 215 11.56 -13.79 -10.96
N LEU A 216 10.78 -13.96 -12.03
CA LEU A 216 10.92 -15.03 -13.02
C LEU A 216 11.91 -14.69 -14.14
N LEU A 217 12.59 -13.54 -14.07
CA LEU A 217 13.47 -13.00 -15.12
C LEU A 217 12.74 -12.75 -16.46
N ASN A 218 11.41 -12.70 -16.46
CA ASN A 218 10.61 -12.38 -17.63
C ASN A 218 10.34 -10.87 -17.69
N PHE A 219 11.38 -10.12 -18.00
CA PHE A 219 11.32 -8.66 -18.07
C PHE A 219 10.44 -8.12 -19.21
N ALA A 220 10.23 -8.90 -20.27
CA ALA A 220 9.38 -8.50 -21.40
C ALA A 220 7.90 -8.42 -20.99
N GLU A 221 7.42 -9.41 -20.23
CA GLU A 221 6.04 -9.39 -19.74
C GLU A 221 5.84 -8.33 -18.64
N ALA A 222 6.84 -8.15 -17.76
CA ALA A 222 6.83 -7.07 -16.78
C ALA A 222 6.71 -5.69 -17.46
N ASP A 223 7.46 -5.43 -18.54
CA ASP A 223 7.39 -4.17 -19.30
C ASP A 223 5.99 -3.91 -19.89
N ARG A 224 5.33 -4.96 -20.40
CA ARG A 224 3.97 -4.88 -20.94
C ARG A 224 2.97 -4.46 -19.86
N LEU A 225 3.03 -5.13 -18.70
CA LEU A 225 2.13 -4.85 -17.57
C LEU A 225 2.35 -3.45 -16.98
N LEU A 226 3.61 -3.02 -16.87
CA LEU A 226 3.93 -1.68 -16.38
C LEU A 226 3.48 -0.59 -17.36
N THR A 227 3.56 -0.84 -18.67
CA THR A 227 3.00 0.08 -19.68
C THR A 227 1.48 0.20 -19.55
N GLU A 228 0.78 -0.91 -19.28
CA GLU A 228 -0.64 -0.91 -18.96
C GLU A 228 -0.94 -0.13 -17.66
N ALA A 229 -0.08 -0.25 -16.64
CA ALA A 229 -0.22 0.48 -15.39
C ALA A 229 -0.08 1.99 -15.60
N VAL A 230 0.87 2.45 -16.43
CA VAL A 230 1.00 3.88 -16.81
C VAL A 230 -0.27 4.38 -17.52
N ALA A 231 -0.86 3.57 -18.41
CA ALA A 231 -2.08 3.96 -19.11
C ALA A 231 -3.29 4.12 -18.17
N LYS A 232 -3.32 3.37 -17.06
CA LYS A 232 -4.37 3.48 -16.04
C LYS A 232 -4.15 4.64 -15.07
N ASP A 233 -2.94 4.77 -14.56
CA ASP A 233 -2.57 5.85 -13.65
C ASP A 233 -1.12 6.29 -13.89
N PRO A 234 -0.90 7.39 -14.62
CA PRO A 234 0.42 7.91 -14.88
C PRO A 234 1.04 8.57 -13.64
N SER A 235 0.31 8.71 -12.52
CA SER A 235 0.80 9.28 -11.26
C SER A 235 1.24 8.22 -10.23
N PHE A 236 1.14 6.93 -10.57
CA PHE A 236 1.54 5.84 -9.68
C PHE A 236 3.07 5.65 -9.70
N GLU A 237 3.74 6.14 -8.65
CA GLU A 237 5.20 6.22 -8.54
C GLU A 237 5.94 4.88 -8.66
N ASP A 238 5.39 3.81 -8.05
CA ASP A 238 6.01 2.47 -8.09
C ASP A 238 6.16 1.93 -9.51
N THR A 239 5.26 2.33 -10.43
CA THR A 239 5.35 1.93 -11.85
C THR A 239 6.64 2.42 -12.48
N TYR A 240 7.05 3.66 -12.22
CA TYR A 240 8.26 4.22 -12.82
C TYR A 240 9.53 3.61 -12.20
N ILE A 241 9.50 3.31 -10.90
CA ILE A 241 10.60 2.59 -10.24
C ILE A 241 10.81 1.23 -10.91
N ASN A 242 9.72 0.47 -11.10
CA ASN A 242 9.77 -0.83 -11.77
C ASN A 242 10.18 -0.70 -13.25
N LEU A 243 9.68 0.30 -13.98
CA LEU A 243 10.06 0.54 -15.38
C LEU A 243 11.55 0.85 -15.53
N ILE A 244 12.15 1.59 -14.60
CA ILE A 244 13.59 1.87 -14.62
C ILE A 244 14.38 0.56 -14.51
N ALA A 245 14.02 -0.31 -13.56
CA ALA A 245 14.69 -1.60 -13.38
C ALA A 245 14.51 -2.51 -14.62
N VAL A 246 13.29 -2.64 -15.13
CA VAL A 246 12.97 -3.44 -16.32
C VAL A 246 13.70 -2.92 -17.57
N ALA A 247 13.72 -1.60 -17.78
CA ALA A 247 14.38 -0.98 -18.92
C ALA A 247 15.90 -1.26 -18.93
N GLN A 248 16.54 -1.26 -17.76
CA GLN A 248 17.95 -1.64 -17.62
C GLN A 248 18.19 -3.11 -18.01
N HIS A 249 17.35 -4.03 -17.55
CA HIS A 249 17.46 -5.46 -17.89
C HIS A 249 17.22 -5.75 -19.37
N LEU A 250 16.29 -5.02 -20.00
CA LEU A 250 16.00 -5.11 -21.42
C LEU A 250 17.01 -4.36 -22.30
N LYS A 251 18.00 -3.68 -21.71
CA LYS A 251 18.99 -2.85 -22.42
C LYS A 251 18.33 -1.81 -23.33
N LYS A 252 17.23 -1.21 -22.86
CA LYS A 252 16.62 -0.05 -23.52
C LYS A 252 17.61 1.11 -23.55
N ASP A 253 17.38 2.05 -24.45
CA ASP A 253 18.21 3.23 -24.61
C ASP A 253 18.24 4.09 -23.34
N GLN A 254 19.38 4.74 -23.10
CA GLN A 254 19.56 5.59 -21.91
C GLN A 254 18.55 6.74 -21.87
N ALA A 255 18.09 7.25 -23.03
CA ALA A 255 17.12 8.33 -23.08
C ALA A 255 15.77 7.88 -22.50
N THR A 256 15.29 6.68 -22.82
CA THR A 256 14.08 6.10 -22.21
C THR A 256 14.20 5.97 -20.68
N ILE A 257 15.34 5.49 -20.17
CA ILE A 257 15.57 5.37 -18.73
C ILE A 257 15.54 6.77 -18.05
N GLN A 258 16.15 7.77 -18.67
CA GLN A 258 16.13 9.14 -18.18
C GLN A 258 14.72 9.75 -18.21
N GLN A 259 13.88 9.40 -19.19
CA GLN A 259 12.49 9.83 -19.22
C GLN A 259 11.70 9.29 -18.02
N TYR A 260 11.83 7.99 -17.70
CA TYR A 260 11.16 7.41 -16.53
C TYR A 260 11.64 8.05 -15.22
N LEU A 261 12.95 8.31 -15.10
CA LEU A 261 13.52 8.97 -13.93
C LEU A 261 13.01 10.41 -13.78
N ALA A 262 12.93 11.16 -14.88
CA ALA A 262 12.37 12.52 -14.88
C ALA A 262 10.88 12.54 -14.49
N GLN A 263 10.09 11.55 -14.95
CA GLN A 263 8.68 11.43 -14.56
C GLN A 263 8.54 11.10 -13.06
N LEU A 264 9.35 10.19 -12.53
CA LEU A 264 9.35 9.86 -11.11
C LEU A 264 9.69 11.10 -10.25
N GLN A 265 10.69 11.89 -10.66
CA GLN A 265 11.06 13.14 -9.99
C GLN A 265 9.92 14.18 -9.99
N LEU A 266 9.15 14.25 -11.09
CA LEU A 266 8.02 15.16 -11.20
C LEU A 266 6.86 14.78 -10.27
N ILE A 267 6.55 13.47 -10.19
CA ILE A 267 5.37 12.96 -9.48
C ILE A 267 5.62 12.78 -7.99
N ALA A 268 6.84 12.36 -7.61
CA ALA A 268 7.18 12.00 -6.24
C ALA A 268 8.63 12.42 -5.92
N PRO A 269 8.92 13.73 -5.79
CA PRO A 269 10.28 14.23 -5.60
C PRO A 269 10.94 13.74 -4.30
N ALA A 270 10.15 13.47 -3.26
CA ALA A 270 10.61 12.94 -1.97
C ALA A 270 10.51 11.41 -1.86
N ASN A 271 10.48 10.70 -3.01
CA ASN A 271 10.39 9.24 -2.99
C ASN A 271 11.69 8.62 -2.43
N PRO A 272 11.61 7.64 -1.49
CA PRO A 272 12.80 7.03 -0.88
C PRO A 272 13.76 6.37 -1.86
N TRP A 273 13.26 5.83 -2.98
CA TRP A 273 14.09 5.24 -4.02
C TRP A 273 14.93 6.30 -4.74
N LEU A 274 14.35 7.47 -5.04
CA LEU A 274 15.09 8.60 -5.65
C LEU A 274 16.16 9.15 -4.70
N GLU A 275 15.86 9.26 -3.42
CA GLU A 275 16.84 9.69 -2.41
C GLU A 275 18.01 8.70 -2.33
N ALA A 276 17.70 7.40 -2.30
CA ALA A 276 18.72 6.35 -2.32
C ALA A 276 19.57 6.40 -3.60
N TYR A 277 18.93 6.59 -4.76
CA TYR A 277 19.60 6.72 -6.06
C TYR A 277 20.56 7.92 -6.08
N SER A 278 20.09 9.10 -5.66
CA SER A 278 20.90 10.32 -5.59
C SER A 278 22.09 10.15 -4.62
N ARG A 279 21.84 9.58 -3.44
CA ARG A 279 22.88 9.28 -2.45
C ARG A 279 23.96 8.35 -2.99
N LEU A 280 23.56 7.29 -3.72
CA LEU A 280 24.50 6.35 -4.34
C LEU A 280 25.31 7.03 -5.45
N ASN A 281 24.68 7.86 -6.28
CA ASN A 281 25.36 8.60 -7.33
C ASN A 281 26.41 9.57 -6.76
N SER A 282 26.04 10.41 -5.78
CA SER A 282 26.99 11.30 -5.10
C SER A 282 28.04 10.53 -4.28
N GLY A 283 27.72 9.33 -3.80
CA GLY A 283 28.68 8.41 -3.17
C GLY A 283 29.75 7.95 -4.16
N PHE A 284 29.33 7.55 -5.36
CA PHE A 284 30.21 7.13 -6.44
C PHE A 284 31.15 8.27 -6.87
N ASP A 285 30.62 9.47 -7.12
CA ASP A 285 31.43 10.62 -7.54
C ASP A 285 32.52 10.97 -6.51
N ARG A 286 32.19 10.92 -5.21
CA ARG A 286 33.15 11.16 -4.12
C ARG A 286 34.25 10.10 -4.09
N LEU A 287 33.90 8.83 -4.26
CA LEU A 287 34.88 7.74 -4.31
C LEU A 287 35.76 7.87 -5.55
N ALA A 288 35.18 8.10 -6.72
CA ALA A 288 35.91 8.29 -7.97
C ALA A 288 36.93 9.43 -7.87
N ALA A 289 36.54 10.57 -7.26
CA ALA A 289 37.44 11.70 -7.02
C ALA A 289 38.63 11.34 -6.09
N THR A 290 38.48 10.36 -5.19
CA THR A 290 39.57 9.88 -4.33
C THR A 290 40.64 9.11 -5.11
N TYR A 291 40.27 8.52 -6.25
CA TYR A 291 41.16 7.73 -7.12
C TYR A 291 41.55 8.46 -8.42
N ALA A 292 41.11 9.70 -8.62
CA ALA A 292 41.52 10.53 -9.73
C ALA A 292 42.94 11.05 -9.46
N ILE A 293 43.94 10.38 -10.05
CA ILE A 293 45.36 10.78 -10.07
C ILE A 293 45.53 12.00 -10.97
#